data_AF-A0A7X8PYC8-F1
#
_entry.id   AF-A0A7X8PYC8-F1
#
_cell.length_a   1.000
_cell.length_b   1.000
_cell.length_c   1.000
_cell.angle_alpha   90.00
_cell.angle_beta   90.00
_cell.angle_gamma   90.00
#
_symmetry.space_group_name_H-M   'P 1'
#
loop_
_entity.id
_entity.type
_entity.pdbx_description
1 polymer ?
#
loop_
_entity_poly.entity_id
_entity_poly.type
_entity_poly.pdbx_seq_one_letter_code
_entity_poly.pdbx_strand_id
1 'polypeptide(L)'
;MNSKITIISSEKNWMEQNALNQLNRIAEFEGMRKIIGLPDLHPGKVPVGAAFITEDIIYPHIVSSDIGCGMSLYVTSLEKRKMKVDKWISKLESLNSFRDINLPEEITKNTLDMAHPSELGTIGGGNHFAELQEIDTIYDDEIFDSHSLTKNKLLLLIHSGSRIYGHEILDKYIRKHKAQNGLSVKSEAGTAYLEEHADALLWAKTNRDIIAYRFLSALGVDTNATKLVDSIHNSIEIKKTGSKNFFIHRKGAAPANNGLTVIPGSRGTLTYLVMPYEDTSMSGYSLAHGAGRKWERGICKSRLRNLYTKESIKTTKLKSRVICHDKDLLYEEAPEAYKNIERVVEALVGAKIIKVVATLKPIFTYKN
;
A
#
# COMPACT_ATOMS: atom_id res chain seq x y z
N MET A 1 -5.34 -28.05 5.21
CA MET A 1 -5.66 -26.68 4.75
C MET A 1 -6.80 -26.80 3.75
N ASN A 2 -7.80 -25.91 3.78
CA ASN A 2 -8.95 -25.97 2.87
C ASN A 2 -8.47 -25.98 1.40
N SER A 3 -9.12 -26.78 0.54
CA SER A 3 -8.74 -26.99 -0.87
C SER A 3 -8.83 -25.73 -1.73
N LYS A 4 -9.59 -24.72 -1.29
CA LYS A 4 -9.70 -23.41 -1.94
C LYS A 4 -8.48 -22.51 -1.69
N ILE A 5 -7.58 -22.86 -0.76
CA ILE A 5 -6.46 -22.01 -0.35
C ILE A 5 -5.19 -22.41 -1.09
N THR A 6 -4.53 -21.43 -1.69
CA THR A 6 -3.17 -21.54 -2.22
C THR A 6 -2.28 -20.59 -1.43
N ILE A 7 -1.15 -21.08 -0.94
CA ILE A 7 -0.15 -20.27 -0.24
C ILE A 7 1.07 -20.13 -1.13
N ILE A 8 1.49 -18.88 -1.38
CA ILE A 8 2.75 -18.56 -2.02
C ILE A 8 3.75 -18.24 -0.92
N SER A 9 4.73 -19.10 -0.75
CA SER A 9 5.78 -18.96 0.26
C SER A 9 7.09 -19.57 -0.23
N SER A 10 8.13 -19.41 0.58
CA SER A 10 9.40 -20.13 0.44
C SER A 10 9.75 -20.76 1.79
N GLU A 11 10.67 -21.72 1.82
CA GLU A 11 11.12 -22.36 3.09
C GLU A 11 11.63 -21.34 4.12
N LYS A 12 12.14 -20.20 3.65
CA LYS A 12 12.68 -19.11 4.47
C LYS A 12 11.63 -18.08 4.86
N ASN A 13 10.40 -18.20 4.36
CA ASN A 13 9.31 -17.28 4.63
C ASN A 13 8.26 -17.93 5.54
N TRP A 14 8.38 -17.64 6.83
CA TRP A 14 7.45 -18.14 7.84
C TRP A 14 6.14 -17.34 7.84
N MET A 15 5.02 -18.06 7.97
CA MET A 15 3.68 -17.50 8.11
C MET A 15 3.09 -17.84 9.47
N GLU A 16 2.41 -16.86 10.06
CA GLU A 16 1.73 -17.02 11.34
C GLU A 16 0.54 -17.96 11.22
N GLN A 17 0.47 -18.96 12.12
CA GLN A 17 -0.65 -19.92 12.16
C GLN A 17 -2.01 -19.23 12.31
N ASN A 18 -2.07 -18.10 13.03
CA ASN A 18 -3.31 -17.34 13.17
C ASN A 18 -3.81 -16.80 11.83
N ALA A 19 -2.91 -16.29 10.97
CA ALA A 19 -3.28 -15.84 9.63
C ALA A 19 -3.84 -16.99 8.78
N LEU A 20 -3.21 -18.17 8.84
CA LEU A 20 -3.70 -19.37 8.17
C LEU A 20 -5.08 -19.80 8.69
N ASN A 21 -5.31 -19.73 10.00
CA ASN A 21 -6.60 -20.03 10.60
C ASN A 21 -7.69 -19.06 10.11
N GLN A 22 -7.36 -17.77 9.96
CA GLN A 22 -8.28 -16.79 9.39
C GLN A 22 -8.62 -17.09 7.93
N LEU A 23 -7.64 -17.49 7.10
CA LEU A 23 -7.92 -17.90 5.73
C LEU A 23 -8.85 -19.12 5.66
N ASN A 24 -8.65 -20.12 6.53
CA ASN A 24 -9.55 -21.29 6.58
C ASN A 24 -10.98 -20.91 6.95
N ARG A 25 -11.19 -19.96 7.88
CA ARG A 25 -12.54 -19.48 8.21
C ARG A 25 -13.21 -18.76 7.04
N ILE A 26 -12.46 -17.93 6.32
CA ILE A 26 -12.97 -17.18 5.16
C ILE A 26 -13.23 -18.12 3.97
N ALA A 27 -12.51 -19.25 3.85
CA ALA A 27 -12.72 -20.23 2.79
C ALA A 27 -14.13 -20.86 2.80
N GLU A 28 -14.78 -20.86 3.96
CA GLU A 28 -16.15 -21.37 4.15
C GLU A 28 -17.24 -20.36 3.77
N PHE A 29 -16.87 -19.12 3.43
CA PHE A 29 -17.86 -18.12 3.00
C PHE A 29 -18.55 -18.55 1.70
N GLU A 30 -19.83 -18.19 1.59
CA GLU A 30 -20.64 -18.44 0.39
C GLU A 30 -19.97 -17.80 -0.84
N GLY A 31 -20.07 -18.46 -1.99
CA GLY A 31 -19.49 -17.97 -3.25
C GLY A 31 -17.96 -17.90 -3.28
N MET A 32 -17.25 -18.21 -2.18
CA MET A 32 -15.78 -18.24 -2.15
C MET A 32 -15.25 -19.38 -3.02
N ARG A 33 -14.46 -19.02 -4.05
CA ARG A 33 -13.88 -19.95 -5.04
C ARG A 33 -12.42 -20.24 -4.78
N LYS A 34 -11.62 -19.21 -4.48
CA LYS A 34 -10.19 -19.35 -4.25
C LYS A 34 -9.66 -18.28 -3.30
N ILE A 35 -8.69 -18.64 -2.47
CA ILE A 35 -7.98 -17.72 -1.59
C ILE A 35 -6.49 -17.88 -1.85
N ILE A 36 -5.79 -16.77 -2.03
CA ILE A 36 -4.34 -16.72 -2.19
C ILE A 36 -3.75 -16.05 -0.97
N GLY A 37 -2.95 -16.78 -0.19
CA GLY A 37 -2.09 -16.19 0.84
C GLY A 37 -0.73 -15.86 0.21
N LEU A 38 -0.37 -14.58 0.20
CA LEU A 38 0.88 -14.08 -0.37
C LEU A 38 2.02 -14.14 0.65
N PRO A 39 3.28 -14.01 0.23
CA PRO A 39 4.44 -14.09 1.12
C PRO A 39 4.40 -13.15 2.34
N ASP A 40 3.73 -12.01 2.23
CA ASP A 40 3.56 -11.02 3.29
C ASP A 40 2.36 -11.29 4.23
N LEU A 41 1.70 -12.46 4.09
CA LEU A 41 0.52 -12.85 4.86
C LEU A 41 0.74 -12.77 6.39
N HIS A 42 -0.10 -12.01 7.08
CA HIS A 42 -0.04 -11.85 8.54
C HIS A 42 -1.44 -11.61 9.14
N PRO A 43 -1.64 -11.86 10.44
CA PRO A 43 -2.94 -11.72 11.06
C PRO A 43 -3.34 -10.25 11.19
N GLY A 44 -4.64 -10.00 11.14
CA GLY A 44 -5.26 -8.70 11.33
C GLY A 44 -6.72 -8.83 11.74
N LYS A 45 -7.53 -7.77 11.62
CA LYS A 45 -9.00 -7.90 11.72
C LYS A 45 -9.54 -8.88 10.66
N VAL A 46 -8.98 -8.74 9.45
CA VAL A 46 -9.01 -9.70 8.35
C VAL A 46 -7.53 -9.94 8.00
N PRO A 47 -7.13 -11.16 7.61
CA PRO A 47 -5.75 -11.45 7.24
C PRO A 47 -5.31 -10.51 6.11
N VAL A 48 -4.10 -9.98 6.25
CA VAL A 48 -3.49 -9.01 5.32
C VAL A 48 -2.38 -9.72 4.56
N GLY A 49 -2.19 -9.40 3.28
CA GLY A 49 -1.33 -10.19 2.39
C GLY A 49 -2.11 -11.29 1.69
N ALA A 50 -3.36 -11.04 1.29
CA ALA A 50 -4.21 -12.04 0.69
C ALA A 50 -5.17 -11.49 -0.39
N ALA A 51 -5.49 -12.36 -1.35
CA ALA A 51 -6.53 -12.16 -2.34
C ALA A 51 -7.62 -13.23 -2.20
N PHE A 52 -8.89 -12.83 -2.35
CA PHE A 52 -10.06 -13.68 -2.17
C PHE A 52 -10.96 -13.56 -3.39
N ILE A 53 -11.17 -14.67 -4.09
CA ILE A 53 -11.93 -14.73 -5.34
C ILE A 53 -13.28 -15.34 -5.04
N THR A 54 -14.33 -14.58 -5.29
CA THR A 54 -15.73 -15.03 -5.16
C THR A 54 -16.46 -14.98 -6.50
N GLU A 55 -17.61 -15.65 -6.56
CA GLU A 55 -18.57 -15.58 -7.67
C GLU A 55 -19.91 -15.06 -7.12
N ASP A 56 -20.55 -14.12 -7.81
CA ASP A 56 -21.89 -13.56 -7.51
C ASP A 56 -22.11 -12.85 -6.15
N ILE A 57 -21.14 -12.88 -5.24
CA ILE A 57 -21.21 -12.24 -3.92
C ILE A 57 -19.92 -11.50 -3.59
N ILE A 58 -20.04 -10.37 -2.90
CA ILE A 58 -18.89 -9.59 -2.41
C ILE A 58 -18.94 -9.42 -0.90
N TYR A 59 -17.78 -9.27 -0.30
CA TYR A 59 -17.61 -9.09 1.14
C TYR A 59 -16.84 -7.80 1.42
N PRO A 60 -17.54 -6.64 1.55
CA PRO A 60 -16.92 -5.34 1.83
C PRO A 60 -15.91 -5.35 2.97
N HIS A 61 -16.23 -6.09 4.05
CA HIS A 61 -15.40 -6.14 5.24
C HIS A 61 -14.05 -6.85 5.03
N ILE A 62 -13.90 -7.69 3.99
CA ILE A 62 -12.62 -8.32 3.64
C ILE A 62 -11.62 -7.24 3.19
N VAL A 63 -12.05 -6.28 2.38
CA VAL A 63 -11.21 -5.15 1.93
C VAL A 63 -10.91 -4.16 3.06
N SER A 64 -11.74 -4.17 4.10
CA SER A 64 -11.71 -3.29 5.29
C SER A 64 -12.10 -1.83 5.03
N SER A 65 -12.04 -1.00 6.09
CA SER A 65 -12.43 0.41 6.07
C SER A 65 -11.50 1.32 5.28
N ASP A 66 -10.29 0.87 4.95
CA ASP A 66 -9.30 1.68 4.23
C ASP A 66 -9.30 1.30 2.74
N ILE A 67 -10.44 1.56 2.10
CA ILE A 67 -10.67 1.32 0.67
C ILE A 67 -9.68 2.16 -0.13
N GLY A 68 -9.12 1.58 -1.19
CA GLY A 68 -8.20 2.32 -2.04
C GLY A 68 -6.83 2.60 -1.42
N CYS A 69 -6.55 2.11 -0.20
CA CYS A 69 -5.20 2.12 0.35
C CYS A 69 -4.23 1.52 -0.66
N GLY A 70 -3.11 2.18 -0.89
CA GLY A 70 -2.21 1.83 -1.95
C GLY A 70 -0.96 2.71 -2.00
N MET A 71 -0.10 2.36 -2.96
CA MET A 71 1.20 2.97 -3.18
C MET A 71 1.20 3.68 -4.53
N SER A 72 1.56 4.97 -4.55
CA SER A 72 1.90 5.66 -5.78
C SER A 72 3.37 6.06 -5.79
N LEU A 73 4.11 5.69 -6.83
CA LEU A 73 5.50 6.09 -7.02
C LEU A 73 5.57 7.17 -8.09
N TYR A 74 6.27 8.26 -7.78
CA TYR A 74 6.44 9.40 -8.69
C TYR A 74 7.91 9.64 -8.99
N VAL A 75 8.22 9.90 -10.26
CA VAL A 75 9.51 10.44 -10.70
C VAL A 75 9.46 11.95 -10.51
N THR A 76 10.28 12.47 -9.60
CA THR A 76 10.33 13.92 -9.31
C THR A 76 11.30 14.64 -10.24
N SER A 77 11.27 15.98 -10.27
CA SER A 77 12.31 16.74 -10.97
C SER A 77 13.66 16.77 -10.21
N LEU A 78 13.68 16.34 -8.95
CA LEU A 78 14.86 16.37 -8.07
C LEU A 78 15.97 15.42 -8.55
N GLU A 79 17.21 15.89 -8.40
CA GLU A 79 18.42 15.12 -8.70
C GLU A 79 19.19 14.79 -7.43
N LYS A 80 19.76 13.58 -7.36
CA LYS A 80 20.58 13.08 -6.25
C LYS A 80 21.72 14.04 -5.89
N ARG A 81 22.43 14.57 -6.90
CA ARG A 81 23.53 15.52 -6.68
C ARG A 81 23.11 16.87 -6.08
N LYS A 82 21.82 17.22 -6.11
CA LYS A 82 21.26 18.48 -5.60
C LYS A 82 20.54 18.30 -4.26
N MET A 83 20.70 17.15 -3.61
CA MET A 83 20.03 16.83 -2.35
C MET A 83 20.39 17.81 -1.24
N LYS A 84 19.36 18.29 -0.53
CA LYS A 84 19.50 19.16 0.65
C LYS A 84 18.77 18.55 1.84
N VAL A 85 19.19 17.33 2.21
CA VAL A 85 18.46 16.46 3.14
C VAL A 85 18.13 17.16 4.45
N ASP A 86 19.12 17.74 5.15
CA ASP A 86 18.89 18.39 6.45
C ASP A 86 17.92 19.58 6.34
N LYS A 87 18.02 20.37 5.26
CA LYS A 87 17.10 21.48 4.99
C LYS A 87 15.68 20.97 4.74
N TRP A 88 15.52 19.90 3.97
CA TRP A 88 14.22 19.30 3.65
C TRP A 88 13.55 18.70 4.89
N ILE A 89 14.32 17.99 5.71
CA ILE A 89 13.86 17.44 6.99
C ILE A 89 13.40 18.57 7.91
N SER A 90 14.20 19.62 8.09
CA SER A 90 13.86 20.75 8.96
C SER A 90 12.54 21.43 8.53
N LYS A 91 12.31 21.59 7.22
CA LYS A 91 11.03 22.11 6.71
C LYS A 91 9.85 21.21 7.04
N LEU A 92 10.00 19.89 6.86
CA LEU A 92 8.94 18.93 7.18
C LEU A 92 8.68 18.82 8.69
N GLU A 93 9.71 18.90 9.52
CA GLU A 93 9.57 18.93 10.99
C GLU A 93 8.86 20.19 11.48
N SER A 94 8.97 21.31 10.75
CA SER A 94 8.26 22.56 11.06
C SER A 94 6.80 22.59 10.58
N LEU A 95 6.38 21.59 9.81
CA LEU A 95 5.05 21.54 9.22
C LEU A 95 4.05 20.96 10.23
N ASN A 96 3.00 21.72 10.55
CA ASN A 96 1.92 21.24 11.41
C ASN A 96 1.06 20.21 10.69
N SER A 97 0.68 20.50 9.44
CA SER A 97 -0.20 19.65 8.64
C SER A 97 0.01 19.89 7.16
N PHE A 98 -0.12 18.83 6.35
CA PHE A 98 -0.14 18.95 4.89
C PHE A 98 -1.31 19.81 4.41
N ARG A 99 -2.40 19.91 5.19
CA ARG A 99 -3.56 20.76 4.86
C ARG A 99 -3.21 22.25 4.80
N ASP A 100 -2.14 22.67 5.46
CA ASP A 100 -1.72 24.07 5.50
C ASP A 100 -1.07 24.52 4.17
N ILE A 101 -0.84 23.58 3.25
CA ILE A 101 -0.26 23.81 1.94
C ILE A 101 -1.40 23.95 0.92
N ASN A 102 -1.55 25.18 0.43
CA ASN A 102 -2.55 25.54 -0.57
C ASN A 102 -2.34 24.77 -1.88
N LEU A 103 -3.45 24.34 -2.46
CA LEU A 103 -3.48 23.71 -3.77
C LEU A 103 -3.60 24.77 -4.87
N PRO A 104 -3.11 24.50 -6.09
CA PRO A 104 -3.42 25.32 -7.26
C PRO A 104 -4.93 25.41 -7.49
N GLU A 105 -5.40 26.51 -8.07
CA GLU A 105 -6.83 26.73 -8.33
C GLU A 105 -7.45 25.62 -9.17
N GLU A 106 -6.74 25.11 -10.17
CA GLU A 106 -7.20 24.03 -11.03
C GLU A 106 -7.46 22.72 -10.26
N ILE A 107 -6.51 22.31 -9.40
CA ILE A 107 -6.68 21.13 -8.54
C ILE A 107 -7.83 21.35 -7.55
N THR A 108 -7.92 22.55 -6.98
CA THR A 108 -9.00 22.89 -6.05
C THR A 108 -10.37 22.77 -6.72
N LYS A 109 -10.54 23.34 -7.92
CA LYS A 109 -11.80 23.27 -8.67
C LYS A 109 -12.17 21.83 -9.05
N ASN A 110 -11.20 21.03 -9.50
CA ASN A 110 -11.44 19.65 -9.94
C ASN A 110 -11.76 18.68 -8.79
N THR A 111 -11.57 19.09 -7.54
CA THR A 111 -11.76 18.23 -6.36
C THR A 111 -12.92 18.67 -5.49
N LEU A 112 -13.56 19.81 -5.81
CA LEU A 112 -14.58 20.42 -4.97
C LEU A 112 -15.82 19.54 -4.76
N ASP A 113 -16.21 18.80 -5.81
CA ASP A 113 -17.40 17.94 -5.80
C ASP A 113 -17.12 16.52 -5.25
N MET A 114 -15.86 16.21 -4.90
CA MET A 114 -15.53 14.93 -4.28
C MET A 114 -16.01 14.90 -2.82
N ALA A 115 -16.36 13.71 -2.31
CA ALA A 115 -16.67 13.54 -0.90
C ALA A 115 -15.51 13.99 -0.01
N HIS A 116 -15.77 14.61 1.14
CA HIS A 116 -14.73 15.06 2.10
C HIS A 116 -13.55 15.82 1.45
N PRO A 117 -13.80 16.89 0.66
CA PRO A 117 -12.74 17.55 -0.10
C PRO A 117 -11.67 18.19 0.80
N SER A 118 -12.03 18.56 2.04
CA SER A 118 -11.10 19.06 3.06
C SER A 118 -10.11 18.01 3.60
N GLU A 119 -10.40 16.72 3.41
CA GLU A 119 -9.55 15.60 3.84
C GLU A 119 -8.55 15.17 2.76
N LEU A 120 -8.71 15.63 1.51
CA LEU A 120 -7.79 15.35 0.41
C LEU A 120 -6.40 15.96 0.66
N GLY A 121 -5.39 15.27 0.15
CA GLY A 121 -3.99 15.63 0.29
C GLY A 121 -3.41 15.38 1.69
N THR A 122 -3.93 14.38 2.42
CA THR A 122 -3.46 14.03 3.77
C THR A 122 -2.99 12.58 3.86
N ILE A 123 -1.86 12.37 4.54
CA ILE A 123 -1.23 11.05 4.65
C ILE A 123 -2.06 10.12 5.54
N GLY A 124 -2.33 10.56 6.76
CA GLY A 124 -3.00 9.73 7.76
C GLY A 124 -2.08 8.98 8.71
N GLY A 125 -2.69 8.14 9.54
CA GLY A 125 -2.00 7.37 10.58
C GLY A 125 -1.60 5.96 10.16
N GLY A 126 -1.07 5.20 11.12
CA GLY A 126 -0.68 3.80 10.91
C GLY A 126 0.50 3.65 9.94
N ASN A 127 0.37 2.75 8.97
CA ASN A 127 1.44 2.45 8.02
C ASN A 127 1.54 3.45 6.86
N HIS A 128 0.71 4.50 6.81
CA HIS A 128 0.77 5.53 5.77
C HIS A 128 2.02 6.40 5.91
N PHE A 129 2.55 6.86 4.77
CA PHE A 129 3.78 7.66 4.72
C PHE A 129 3.93 8.39 3.37
N ALA A 130 4.83 9.36 3.35
CA ALA A 130 5.46 9.89 2.14
C ALA A 130 6.98 9.72 2.27
N GLU A 131 7.61 9.04 1.31
CA GLU A 131 9.03 8.67 1.42
C GLU A 131 9.79 9.09 0.16
N LEU A 132 10.86 9.86 0.36
CA LEU A 132 11.77 10.21 -0.73
C LEU A 132 12.87 9.15 -0.81
N GLN A 133 13.09 8.62 -2.01
CA GLN A 133 13.97 7.49 -2.27
C GLN A 133 14.93 7.80 -3.43
N GLU A 134 16.07 7.13 -3.43
CA GLU A 134 17.00 7.10 -4.56
C GLU A 134 17.05 5.70 -5.18
N ILE A 135 17.43 5.63 -6.46
CA ILE A 135 17.80 4.35 -7.08
C ILE A 135 19.03 3.79 -6.36
N ASP A 136 18.91 2.55 -5.89
CA ASP A 136 19.99 1.82 -5.22
C ASP A 136 20.69 0.91 -6.22
N THR A 137 19.99 -0.11 -6.73
CA THR A 137 20.52 -1.10 -7.68
C THR A 137 19.53 -1.30 -8.82
N ILE A 138 20.02 -1.39 -10.06
CA ILE A 138 19.23 -1.77 -11.23
C ILE A 138 19.57 -3.23 -11.57
N TYR A 139 18.54 -4.04 -11.80
CA TYR A 139 18.65 -5.47 -12.10
C TYR A 139 18.21 -5.80 -13.54
N ASP A 140 17.34 -4.98 -14.14
CA ASP A 140 16.85 -5.14 -15.51
C ASP A 140 16.89 -3.76 -16.20
N ASP A 141 18.00 -3.48 -16.90
CA ASP A 141 18.22 -2.19 -17.57
C ASP A 141 17.21 -1.95 -18.70
N GLU A 142 16.77 -2.98 -19.42
CA GLU A 142 15.81 -2.86 -20.52
C GLU A 142 14.44 -2.38 -20.02
N ILE A 143 13.91 -3.03 -18.98
CA ILE A 143 12.64 -2.60 -18.36
C ILE A 143 12.82 -1.23 -17.68
N PHE A 144 13.96 -0.98 -17.03
CA PHE A 144 14.20 0.29 -16.36
C PHE A 144 14.22 1.48 -17.35
N ASP A 145 14.97 1.36 -18.44
CA ASP A 145 15.15 2.42 -19.43
C ASP A 145 13.86 2.68 -20.24
N SER A 146 13.08 1.64 -20.54
CA SER A 146 11.79 1.78 -21.23
C SER A 146 10.74 2.60 -20.45
N HIS A 147 10.94 2.80 -19.14
CA HIS A 147 10.06 3.60 -18.29
C HIS A 147 10.62 5.01 -18.01
N SER A 148 11.60 5.47 -18.81
CA SER A 148 12.22 6.80 -18.69
C SER A 148 12.78 7.11 -17.29
N LEU A 149 13.20 6.07 -16.56
CA LEU A 149 13.86 6.21 -15.26
C LEU A 149 15.34 6.54 -15.47
N THR A 150 15.93 7.25 -14.50
CA THR A 150 17.38 7.50 -14.51
C THR A 150 17.94 7.41 -13.09
N LYS A 151 19.18 6.91 -12.95
CA LYS A 151 19.84 6.76 -11.63
C LYS A 151 20.01 8.07 -10.85
N ASN A 152 19.97 9.22 -11.54
CA ASN A 152 20.17 10.52 -10.92
C ASN A 152 18.88 11.12 -10.34
N LYS A 153 17.69 10.63 -10.72
CA LYS A 153 16.42 11.20 -10.23
C LYS A 153 16.03 10.62 -8.88
N LEU A 154 15.42 11.45 -8.04
CA LEU A 154 14.79 11.00 -6.80
C LEU A 154 13.34 10.64 -7.05
N LEU A 155 12.88 9.62 -6.35
CA LEU A 155 11.53 9.11 -6.45
C LEU A 155 10.77 9.40 -5.16
N LEU A 156 9.49 9.70 -5.28
CA LEU A 156 8.60 9.93 -4.16
C LEU A 156 7.58 8.80 -4.10
N LEU A 157 7.61 8.02 -3.03
CA LEU A 157 6.64 6.95 -2.76
C LEU A 157 5.60 7.46 -1.75
N ILE A 158 4.34 7.46 -2.15
CA ILE A 158 3.22 7.86 -1.31
C ILE A 158 2.38 6.64 -0.96
N HIS A 159 2.20 6.41 0.33
CA HIS A 159 1.30 5.40 0.88
C HIS A 159 0.12 6.07 1.59
N SER A 160 -1.06 6.00 0.99
CA SER A 160 -2.31 6.45 1.61
C SER A 160 -3.54 5.80 0.96
N GLY A 161 -4.69 5.98 1.58
CA GLY A 161 -5.98 5.43 1.18
C GLY A 161 -7.11 6.46 1.21
N SER A 162 -8.34 5.98 1.32
CA SER A 162 -9.56 6.80 1.29
C SER A 162 -9.85 7.61 2.56
N ARG A 163 -8.96 7.55 3.56
CA ARG A 163 -9.13 8.21 4.87
C ARG A 163 -10.49 7.83 5.50
N ILE A 164 -11.23 8.80 6.02
CA ILE A 164 -12.54 8.57 6.67
C ILE A 164 -13.62 8.09 5.69
N TYR A 165 -13.52 8.44 4.41
CA TYR A 165 -14.55 8.16 3.42
C TYR A 165 -14.82 6.65 3.25
N GLY A 166 -13.77 5.84 3.08
CA GLY A 166 -13.92 4.39 2.98
C GLY A 166 -14.45 3.74 4.27
N HIS A 167 -14.18 4.34 5.44
CA HIS A 167 -14.72 3.86 6.70
C HIS A 167 -16.23 4.10 6.77
N GLU A 168 -16.70 5.28 6.36
CA GLU A 168 -18.13 5.60 6.31
C GLU A 168 -18.89 4.70 5.34
N ILE A 169 -18.31 4.42 4.16
CA ILE A 169 -18.88 3.46 3.21
C ILE A 169 -19.01 2.10 3.88
N LEU A 170 -17.92 1.55 4.43
CA LEU A 170 -17.98 0.23 5.05
C LEU A 170 -19.01 0.17 6.19
N ASP A 171 -19.01 1.16 7.08
CA ASP A 171 -19.91 1.22 8.23
C ASP A 171 -21.38 1.31 7.80
N LYS A 172 -21.69 2.14 6.78
CA LYS A 172 -23.02 2.24 6.16
C LYS A 172 -23.52 0.87 5.71
N TYR A 173 -22.72 0.12 4.95
CA TYR A 173 -23.14 -1.18 4.42
C TYR A 173 -23.20 -2.30 5.46
N ILE A 174 -22.32 -2.28 6.48
CA ILE A 174 -22.42 -3.20 7.61
C ILE A 174 -23.72 -2.96 8.39
N ARG A 175 -24.02 -1.71 8.77
CA ARG A 175 -25.18 -1.40 9.61
C ARG A 175 -26.51 -1.56 8.87
N LYS A 176 -26.61 -1.04 7.64
CA LYS A 176 -27.87 -1.00 6.89
C LYS A 176 -28.17 -2.31 6.17
N HIS A 177 -27.13 -2.99 5.66
CA HIS A 177 -27.29 -4.15 4.76
C HIS A 177 -26.72 -5.45 5.32
N LYS A 178 -26.18 -5.45 6.55
CA LYS A 178 -25.55 -6.63 7.18
C LYS A 178 -24.47 -7.25 6.29
N ALA A 179 -23.67 -6.41 5.63
CA ALA A 179 -22.66 -6.80 4.64
C ALA A 179 -21.56 -7.75 5.17
N GLN A 180 -21.48 -8.00 6.48
CA GLN A 180 -20.69 -9.08 7.06
C GLN A 180 -21.11 -10.47 6.57
N ASN A 181 -22.37 -10.64 6.17
CA ASN A 181 -22.89 -11.89 5.58
C ASN A 181 -22.63 -11.98 4.07
N GLY A 182 -22.04 -10.94 3.47
CA GLY A 182 -21.87 -10.78 2.03
C GLY A 182 -23.04 -10.07 1.37
N LEU A 183 -22.78 -9.43 0.24
CA LEU A 183 -23.77 -8.75 -0.59
C LEU A 183 -23.79 -9.41 -1.96
N SER A 184 -24.96 -9.88 -2.38
CA SER A 184 -25.14 -10.35 -3.75
C SER A 184 -24.93 -9.18 -4.72
N VAL A 185 -24.11 -9.38 -5.75
CA VAL A 185 -23.84 -8.35 -6.76
C VAL A 185 -25.01 -8.10 -7.70
N LYS A 186 -26.07 -8.93 -7.60
CA LYS A 186 -27.34 -8.76 -8.30
C LYS A 186 -28.36 -7.96 -7.49
N SER A 187 -28.04 -7.66 -6.22
CA SER A 187 -28.89 -6.84 -5.35
C SER A 187 -28.56 -5.36 -5.51
N GLU A 188 -29.55 -4.49 -5.25
CA GLU A 188 -29.36 -3.03 -5.23
C GLU A 188 -28.20 -2.61 -4.30
N ALA A 189 -28.11 -3.22 -3.11
CA ALA A 189 -27.04 -2.95 -2.16
C ALA A 189 -25.65 -3.38 -2.66
N GLY A 190 -25.56 -4.49 -3.39
CA GLY A 190 -24.30 -4.96 -3.97
C GLY A 190 -23.80 -4.03 -5.08
N THR A 191 -24.69 -3.60 -5.97
CA THR A 191 -24.38 -2.64 -7.03
C THR A 191 -23.96 -1.29 -6.46
N ALA A 192 -24.77 -0.73 -5.55
CA ALA A 192 -24.50 0.56 -4.93
C ALA A 192 -23.17 0.56 -4.14
N TYR A 193 -22.82 -0.55 -3.46
CA TYR A 193 -21.53 -0.66 -2.79
C TYR A 193 -20.37 -0.60 -3.78
N LEU A 194 -20.46 -1.28 -4.92
CA LEU A 194 -19.40 -1.31 -5.93
C LEU A 194 -19.19 0.07 -6.57
N GLU A 195 -20.26 0.85 -6.75
CA GLU A 195 -20.21 2.24 -7.21
C GLU A 195 -19.51 3.14 -6.18
N GLU A 196 -19.97 3.15 -4.92
CA GLU A 196 -19.32 3.93 -3.85
C GLU A 196 -17.88 3.49 -3.58
N HIS A 197 -17.60 2.19 -3.73
CA HIS A 197 -16.24 1.65 -3.65
C HIS A 197 -15.38 2.22 -4.79
N ALA A 198 -15.88 2.29 -6.02
CA ALA A 198 -15.16 2.89 -7.15
C ALA A 198 -14.88 4.39 -6.91
N ASP A 199 -15.84 5.13 -6.36
CA ASP A 199 -15.65 6.53 -5.97
C ASP A 199 -14.56 6.67 -4.90
N ALA A 200 -14.54 5.79 -3.89
CA ALA A 200 -13.50 5.77 -2.87
C ALA A 200 -12.11 5.38 -3.43
N LEU A 201 -12.04 4.52 -4.45
CA LEU A 201 -10.78 4.22 -5.15
C LEU A 201 -10.25 5.46 -5.87
N LEU A 202 -11.13 6.18 -6.59
CA LEU A 202 -10.77 7.44 -7.27
C LEU A 202 -10.33 8.48 -6.25
N TRP A 203 -11.08 8.63 -5.16
CA TRP A 203 -10.72 9.52 -4.05
C TRP A 203 -9.33 9.21 -3.49
N ALA A 204 -9.03 7.93 -3.21
CA ALA A 204 -7.75 7.52 -2.65
C ALA A 204 -6.58 7.80 -3.62
N LYS A 205 -6.80 7.58 -4.92
CA LYS A 205 -5.84 7.92 -5.98
C LYS A 205 -5.57 9.42 -6.03
N THR A 206 -6.62 10.24 -6.08
CA THR A 206 -6.52 11.70 -6.06
C THR A 206 -5.85 12.21 -4.79
N ASN A 207 -6.14 11.60 -3.64
CA ASN A 207 -5.46 11.92 -2.39
C ASN A 207 -3.95 11.72 -2.50
N ARG A 208 -3.48 10.59 -3.07
CA ARG A 208 -2.05 10.33 -3.27
C ARG A 208 -1.39 11.34 -4.21
N ASP A 209 -2.08 11.78 -5.26
CA ASP A 209 -1.59 12.83 -6.17
C ASP A 209 -1.39 14.17 -5.44
N ILE A 210 -2.38 14.56 -4.64
CA ILE A 210 -2.34 15.81 -3.89
C ILE A 210 -1.28 15.75 -2.78
N ILE A 211 -1.10 14.59 -2.12
CA ILE A 211 -0.01 14.40 -1.16
C ILE A 211 1.35 14.59 -1.85
N ALA A 212 1.54 14.06 -3.06
CA ALA A 212 2.80 14.24 -3.79
C ALA A 212 3.09 15.72 -4.06
N TYR A 213 2.09 16.47 -4.53
CA TYR A 213 2.18 17.92 -4.70
C TYR A 213 2.53 18.63 -3.39
N ARG A 214 1.77 18.37 -2.32
CA ARG A 214 1.97 19.02 -1.00
C ARG A 214 3.33 18.69 -0.41
N PHE A 215 3.79 17.45 -0.54
CA PHE A 215 5.10 17.04 -0.07
C PHE A 215 6.21 17.82 -0.77
N LEU A 216 6.20 17.89 -2.11
CA LEU A 216 7.21 18.64 -2.87
C LEU A 216 7.13 20.16 -2.58
N SER A 217 5.93 20.70 -2.46
CA SER A 217 5.72 22.09 -2.05
C SER A 217 6.29 22.36 -0.65
N ALA A 218 6.11 21.45 0.31
CA ALA A 218 6.68 21.55 1.65
C ALA A 218 8.21 21.60 1.62
N LEU A 219 8.85 20.84 0.72
CA LEU A 219 10.29 20.92 0.52
C LEU A 219 10.73 22.26 -0.10
N GLY A 220 9.80 23.01 -0.70
CA GLY A 220 10.04 24.23 -1.47
C GLY A 220 10.86 23.95 -2.71
N VAL A 221 10.47 22.91 -3.45
CA VAL A 221 11.05 22.49 -4.72
C VAL A 221 9.96 22.45 -5.79
N ASP A 222 10.35 22.24 -7.04
CA ASP A 222 9.42 22.05 -8.14
C ASP A 222 8.48 20.86 -7.87
N THR A 223 7.18 21.10 -7.99
CA THR A 223 6.11 20.16 -7.69
C THR A 223 5.77 19.25 -8.86
N ASN A 224 6.39 19.45 -10.03
CA ASN A 224 6.23 18.56 -11.16
C ASN A 224 6.80 17.18 -10.84
N ALA A 225 5.92 16.18 -10.86
CA ALA A 225 6.27 14.79 -10.69
C ALA A 225 5.41 13.91 -11.61
N THR A 226 6.05 12.98 -12.29
CA THR A 226 5.36 12.04 -13.19
C THR A 226 5.04 10.77 -12.42
N LYS A 227 3.76 10.41 -12.35
CA LYS A 227 3.33 9.15 -11.72
C LYS A 227 3.80 7.98 -12.56
N LEU A 228 4.61 7.11 -11.96
CA LEU A 228 5.12 5.88 -12.57
C LEU A 228 4.23 4.68 -12.23
N VAL A 229 3.84 4.57 -10.96
CA VAL A 229 3.07 3.43 -10.43
C VAL A 229 1.90 3.96 -9.61
N ASP A 230 0.76 3.30 -9.72
CA ASP A 230 -0.36 3.42 -8.77
C ASP A 230 -0.93 2.03 -8.47
N SER A 231 -0.56 1.50 -7.31
CA SER A 231 -0.82 0.11 -6.92
C SER A 231 -1.71 0.10 -5.67
N ILE A 232 -3.01 -0.09 -5.89
CA ILE A 232 -4.02 -0.16 -4.83
C ILE A 232 -4.06 -1.56 -4.26
N HIS A 233 -3.84 -1.71 -2.95
CA HIS A 233 -3.76 -3.01 -2.30
C HIS A 233 -4.94 -3.39 -1.39
N ASN A 234 -5.92 -2.49 -1.26
CA ASN A 234 -7.22 -2.74 -0.63
C ASN A 234 -8.31 -2.38 -1.64
N SER A 235 -8.84 -3.37 -2.34
CA SER A 235 -9.86 -3.15 -3.37
C SER A 235 -10.66 -4.42 -3.69
N ILE A 236 -11.82 -4.26 -4.32
CA ILE A 236 -12.50 -5.30 -5.09
C ILE A 236 -12.33 -5.00 -6.58
N GLU A 237 -11.80 -5.97 -7.34
CA GLU A 237 -11.72 -5.90 -8.81
C GLU A 237 -12.66 -6.92 -9.44
N ILE A 238 -13.33 -6.52 -10.53
CA ILE A 238 -14.21 -7.40 -11.32
C ILE A 238 -13.39 -8.05 -12.44
N LYS A 239 -13.29 -9.38 -12.42
CA LYS A 239 -12.68 -10.18 -13.48
C LYS A 239 -13.75 -10.93 -14.26
N LYS A 240 -13.95 -10.55 -15.52
CA LYS A 240 -14.87 -11.24 -16.43
C LYS A 240 -14.21 -12.46 -17.06
N THR A 241 -14.88 -13.61 -17.05
CA THR A 241 -14.44 -14.84 -17.73
C THR A 241 -15.65 -15.49 -18.40
N GLY A 242 -15.75 -15.38 -19.73
CA GLY A 242 -16.96 -15.77 -20.46
C GLY A 242 -18.17 -14.97 -19.98
N SER A 243 -19.25 -15.66 -19.60
CA SER A 243 -20.46 -15.06 -19.04
C SER A 243 -20.43 -14.84 -17.52
N LYS A 244 -19.36 -15.25 -16.84
CA LYS A 244 -19.24 -15.19 -15.38
C LYS A 244 -18.41 -14.00 -14.92
N ASN A 245 -18.83 -13.39 -13.81
CA ASN A 245 -18.10 -12.36 -13.10
C ASN A 245 -17.48 -12.94 -11.83
N PHE A 246 -16.16 -12.83 -11.71
CA PHE A 246 -15.44 -13.11 -10.48
C PHE A 246 -15.04 -11.80 -9.81
N PHE A 247 -15.06 -11.77 -8.48
CA PHE A 247 -14.69 -10.59 -7.70
C PHE A 247 -13.45 -10.90 -6.88
N ILE A 248 -12.35 -10.22 -7.21
CA ILE A 248 -11.07 -10.35 -6.54
C ILE A 248 -11.00 -9.30 -5.45
N HIS A 249 -11.25 -9.72 -4.21
CA HIS A 249 -11.05 -8.90 -3.03
C HIS A 249 -9.58 -8.96 -2.67
N ARG A 250 -8.96 -7.81 -2.47
CA ARG A 250 -7.57 -7.69 -2.05
C ARG A 250 -7.50 -6.97 -0.72
N LYS A 251 -6.74 -7.55 0.22
CA LYS A 251 -6.45 -6.95 1.52
C LYS A 251 -4.95 -7.03 1.76
N GLY A 252 -4.25 -5.90 1.60
CA GLY A 252 -2.80 -5.89 1.52
C GLY A 252 -2.28 -6.78 0.38
N ALA A 253 -2.94 -6.77 -0.77
CA ALA A 253 -2.49 -7.46 -1.96
C ALA A 253 -2.65 -6.53 -3.17
N ALA A 254 -1.63 -6.36 -3.99
CA ALA A 254 -1.67 -5.48 -5.15
C ALA A 254 -2.10 -6.25 -6.43
N PRO A 255 -2.78 -5.61 -7.40
CA PRO A 255 -2.99 -6.18 -8.73
C PRO A 255 -1.67 -6.51 -9.42
N ALA A 256 -1.63 -7.63 -10.14
CA ALA A 256 -0.45 -8.11 -10.85
C ALA A 256 -0.48 -7.80 -12.37
N ASN A 257 -1.39 -6.94 -12.83
CA ASN A 257 -1.68 -6.69 -14.24
C ASN A 257 -1.48 -5.22 -14.69
N ASN A 258 -0.90 -4.37 -13.83
CA ASN A 258 -0.77 -2.93 -14.08
C ASN A 258 0.63 -2.49 -14.56
N GLY A 259 1.42 -3.41 -15.12
CA GLY A 259 2.82 -3.16 -15.45
C GLY A 259 3.69 -3.05 -14.19
N LEU A 260 4.61 -2.08 -14.17
CA LEU A 260 5.48 -1.85 -13.01
C LEU A 260 4.67 -1.67 -11.72
N THR A 261 5.19 -2.25 -10.64
CA THR A 261 4.63 -2.08 -9.31
C THR A 261 5.74 -1.99 -8.26
N VAL A 262 5.37 -1.57 -7.05
CA VAL A 262 6.29 -1.42 -5.93
C VAL A 262 5.93 -2.35 -4.80
N ILE A 263 6.94 -2.97 -4.20
CA ILE A 263 6.83 -3.77 -2.99
C ILE A 263 7.78 -3.16 -1.94
N PRO A 264 7.31 -2.17 -1.15
CA PRO A 264 8.12 -1.57 -0.10
C PRO A 264 8.33 -2.52 1.08
N GLY A 265 9.51 -2.48 1.67
CA GLY A 265 9.76 -3.18 2.92
C GLY A 265 9.18 -2.43 4.13
N SER A 266 10.06 -1.70 4.80
CA SER A 266 9.79 -0.79 5.92
C SER A 266 10.59 0.49 5.71
N ARG A 267 10.37 1.51 6.54
CA ARG A 267 11.12 2.79 6.50
C ARG A 267 12.65 2.67 6.58
N GLY A 268 13.17 1.50 6.97
CA GLY A 268 14.59 1.21 7.13
C GLY A 268 15.13 0.08 6.25
N THR A 269 14.38 -0.34 5.23
CA THR A 269 14.79 -1.36 4.27
C THR A 269 14.54 -0.87 2.84
N LEU A 270 14.96 -1.65 1.84
CA LEU A 270 14.73 -1.31 0.44
C LEU A 270 13.24 -1.42 0.06
N THR A 271 12.86 -0.65 -0.95
CA THR A 271 11.65 -0.86 -1.75
C THR A 271 12.04 -1.51 -3.06
N TYR A 272 11.24 -2.47 -3.53
CA TYR A 272 11.50 -3.16 -4.79
C TYR A 272 10.56 -2.65 -5.87
N LEU A 273 11.12 -2.18 -6.98
CA LEU A 273 10.40 -1.94 -8.22
C LEU A 273 10.42 -3.24 -9.03
N VAL A 274 9.24 -3.76 -9.36
CA VAL A 274 9.10 -5.11 -9.93
C VAL A 274 8.16 -5.07 -11.13
N MET A 275 8.38 -6.01 -12.06
CA MET A 275 7.51 -6.26 -13.20
C MET A 275 6.87 -7.64 -13.04
N PRO A 276 5.54 -7.76 -12.97
CA PRO A 276 4.87 -9.06 -12.95
C PRO A 276 5.09 -9.80 -14.27
N TYR A 277 5.12 -11.14 -14.24
CA TYR A 277 5.05 -11.93 -15.48
C TYR A 277 3.65 -11.83 -16.11
N GLU A 278 3.54 -12.22 -17.38
CA GLU A 278 2.26 -12.16 -18.11
C GLU A 278 1.17 -13.02 -17.44
N ASP A 279 1.51 -14.26 -17.08
CA ASP A 279 0.58 -15.14 -16.36
C ASP A 279 0.81 -15.08 -14.84
N THR A 280 -0.14 -14.45 -14.15
CA THR A 280 -0.20 -14.35 -12.69
C THR A 280 -1.43 -15.04 -12.11
N SER A 281 -2.05 -15.95 -12.87
CA SER A 281 -3.24 -16.70 -12.44
C SER A 281 -2.99 -17.55 -11.18
N MET A 282 -1.76 -18.07 -11.03
CA MET A 282 -1.34 -18.83 -9.85
C MET A 282 -1.48 -18.01 -8.56
N SER A 283 -1.18 -16.71 -8.62
CA SER A 283 -1.31 -15.77 -7.51
C SER A 283 -2.66 -15.07 -7.46
N GLY A 284 -3.64 -15.54 -8.23
CA GLY A 284 -4.96 -14.90 -8.33
C GLY A 284 -4.85 -13.47 -8.84
N TYR A 285 -3.96 -13.24 -9.81
CA TYR A 285 -3.69 -11.92 -10.40
C TYR A 285 -3.31 -10.88 -9.35
N SER A 286 -2.58 -11.31 -8.31
CA SER A 286 -2.25 -10.49 -7.15
C SER A 286 -0.80 -10.67 -6.70
N LEU A 287 -0.26 -9.67 -5.99
CA LEU A 287 1.12 -9.59 -5.50
C LEU A 287 1.13 -9.16 -4.05
N ALA A 288 2.20 -9.54 -3.34
CA ALA A 288 2.50 -8.96 -2.02
C ALA A 288 2.56 -7.44 -2.14
N HIS A 289 2.03 -6.74 -1.15
CA HIS A 289 2.01 -5.27 -1.15
C HIS A 289 3.18 -4.65 -0.40
N GLY A 290 3.91 -5.45 0.37
CA GLY A 290 5.05 -5.01 1.15
C GLY A 290 5.67 -6.15 1.95
N ALA A 291 6.37 -5.84 3.04
CA ALA A 291 6.96 -6.87 3.91
C ALA A 291 5.93 -7.67 4.73
N GLY A 292 4.82 -7.05 5.10
CA GLY A 292 3.88 -7.59 6.09
C GLY A 292 4.41 -7.48 7.52
N ARG A 293 3.49 -7.37 8.49
CA ARG A 293 3.88 -7.21 9.89
C ARG A 293 4.33 -8.54 10.47
N LYS A 294 5.34 -8.47 11.35
CA LYS A 294 5.79 -9.55 12.24
C LYS A 294 5.20 -9.39 13.64
N TRP A 295 4.97 -8.16 14.08
CA TRP A 295 4.46 -7.83 15.40
C TRP A 295 3.21 -6.96 15.32
N GLU A 296 2.27 -7.19 16.24
CA GLU A 296 1.15 -6.27 16.47
C GLU A 296 1.67 -4.90 16.93
N ARG A 297 0.94 -3.83 16.59
CA ARG A 297 1.36 -2.45 16.92
C ARG A 297 1.56 -2.24 18.42
N GLY A 298 0.57 -2.65 19.22
CA GLY A 298 0.55 -2.44 20.67
C GLY A 298 1.73 -3.04 21.44
N ILE A 299 2.44 -4.04 20.87
CA ILE A 299 3.59 -4.68 21.52
C ILE A 299 4.94 -4.12 21.05
N CYS A 300 4.98 -3.28 20.00
CA CYS A 300 6.23 -2.83 19.40
C CYS A 300 7.02 -1.93 20.36
N LYS A 301 6.35 -0.99 21.01
CA LYS A 301 6.98 -0.04 21.96
C LYS A 301 7.63 -0.77 23.14
N SER A 302 6.96 -1.74 23.73
CA SER A 302 7.52 -2.49 24.88
C SER A 302 8.75 -3.31 24.49
N ARG A 303 8.78 -3.86 23.27
CA ARG A 303 9.93 -4.61 22.72
C ARG A 303 11.13 -3.74 22.39
N LEU A 304 10.89 -2.50 21.93
CA LEU A 304 11.93 -1.68 21.31
C LEU A 304 12.42 -0.51 22.18
N ARG A 305 11.68 -0.10 23.21
CA ARG A 305 12.03 1.06 24.06
C ARG A 305 13.40 0.99 24.73
N ASN A 306 13.93 -0.22 24.96
CA ASN A 306 15.25 -0.41 25.58
C ASN A 306 16.38 -0.48 24.54
N LEU A 307 16.06 -0.66 23.26
CA LEU A 307 17.02 -0.73 22.16
C LEU A 307 17.26 0.63 21.52
N TYR A 308 16.28 1.53 21.62
CA TYR A 308 16.34 2.85 21.00
C TYR A 308 16.09 3.97 22.00
N THR A 309 16.89 5.02 21.88
CA THR A 309 16.51 6.36 22.35
C THR A 309 15.55 7.03 21.38
N LYS A 310 14.86 8.09 21.85
CA LYS A 310 13.96 8.91 21.02
C LYS A 310 14.59 9.45 19.74
N GLU A 311 15.90 9.71 19.76
CA GLU A 311 16.61 10.22 18.58
C GLU A 311 17.16 9.09 17.70
N SER A 312 17.68 8.01 18.30
CA SER A 312 18.22 6.90 17.52
C SER A 312 17.16 6.18 16.67
N ILE A 313 15.90 6.10 17.14
CA ILE A 313 14.81 5.45 16.38
C ILE A 313 14.43 6.22 15.10
N LYS A 314 14.80 7.51 15.01
CA LYS A 314 14.56 8.37 13.85
C LYS A 314 15.63 8.20 12.76
N THR A 315 16.63 7.36 12.96
CA THR A 315 17.66 7.05 11.96
C THR A 315 17.73 5.55 11.74
N THR A 316 17.62 5.11 10.49
CA THR A 316 17.58 3.68 10.17
C THR A 316 18.98 3.12 9.87
N LYS A 317 19.08 1.80 9.74
CA LYS A 317 20.34 1.12 9.34
C LYS A 317 20.83 1.55 7.95
N LEU A 318 19.90 1.96 7.07
CA LEU A 318 20.23 2.52 5.75
C LEU A 318 20.64 4.00 5.80
N LYS A 319 20.77 4.57 7.01
CA LYS A 319 21.02 6.00 7.29
C LYS A 319 19.88 6.92 6.83
N SER A 320 18.70 6.38 6.55
CA SER A 320 17.50 7.17 6.27
C SER A 320 16.97 7.83 7.54
N ARG A 321 16.31 8.98 7.40
CA ARG A 321 15.70 9.72 8.53
C ARG A 321 14.19 9.57 8.57
N VAL A 322 13.61 9.55 9.76
CA VAL A 322 12.16 9.41 9.97
C VAL A 322 11.63 10.66 10.66
N ILE A 323 10.71 11.36 9.99
CA ILE A 323 9.98 12.50 10.51
C ILE A 323 8.61 12.00 10.94
N CYS A 324 8.33 12.02 12.23
CA CYS A 324 7.07 11.61 12.81
C CYS A 324 6.93 12.24 14.20
N HIS A 325 5.82 12.94 14.43
CA HIS A 325 5.55 13.61 15.69
C HIS A 325 4.95 12.66 16.73
N ASP A 326 4.28 11.60 16.27
CA ASP A 326 3.76 10.53 17.11
C ASP A 326 4.88 9.58 17.58
N LYS A 327 5.16 9.65 18.89
CA LYS A 327 6.19 8.84 19.54
C LYS A 327 5.87 7.37 19.54
N ASP A 328 4.61 6.98 19.60
CA ASP A 328 4.21 5.57 19.63
C ASP A 328 4.29 4.99 18.23
N LEU A 329 3.83 5.75 17.23
CA LEU A 329 3.95 5.38 15.83
C LEU A 329 5.40 5.15 15.39
N LEU A 330 6.36 5.90 15.95
CA LEU A 330 7.78 5.66 15.73
C LEU A 330 8.21 4.23 16.11
N TYR A 331 7.66 3.65 17.19
CA TYR A 331 7.96 2.26 17.57
C TYR A 331 7.08 1.26 16.80
N GLU A 332 5.81 1.56 16.61
CA GLU A 332 4.85 0.68 15.92
C GLU A 332 5.23 0.37 14.48
N GLU A 333 5.94 1.29 13.84
CA GLU A 333 6.34 1.25 12.43
C GLU A 333 7.86 1.13 12.26
N ALA A 334 8.57 0.70 13.31
CA ALA A 334 10.00 0.39 13.24
C ALA A 334 10.28 -0.83 12.35
N PRO A 335 11.45 -0.91 11.67
CA PRO A 335 11.78 -2.02 10.77
C PRO A 335 11.65 -3.42 11.39
N GLU A 336 11.96 -3.57 12.67
CA GLU A 336 11.88 -4.83 13.42
C GLU A 336 10.45 -5.37 13.57
N ALA A 337 9.44 -4.50 13.47
CA ALA A 337 8.03 -4.87 13.51
C ALA A 337 7.54 -5.53 12.22
N TYR A 338 8.36 -5.53 11.17
CA TYR A 338 8.06 -6.06 9.85
C TYR A 338 8.83 -7.36 9.58
N LYS A 339 8.32 -8.18 8.66
CA LYS A 339 9.06 -9.33 8.13
C LYS A 339 10.22 -8.85 7.27
N ASN A 340 11.12 -9.77 6.91
CA ASN A 340 12.18 -9.45 5.96
C ASN A 340 11.60 -9.36 4.54
N ILE A 341 11.67 -8.17 3.94
CA ILE A 341 11.22 -7.88 2.57
C ILE A 341 11.94 -8.72 1.52
N GLU A 342 13.23 -9.02 1.69
CA GLU A 342 14.00 -9.86 0.76
C GLU A 342 13.38 -11.26 0.66
N ARG A 343 12.90 -11.83 1.77
CA ARG A 343 12.26 -13.16 1.78
C ARG A 343 10.91 -13.15 1.07
N VAL A 344 10.17 -12.04 1.17
CA VAL A 344 8.92 -11.84 0.43
C VAL A 344 9.18 -11.80 -1.07
N VAL A 345 10.16 -10.98 -1.49
CA VAL A 345 10.51 -10.82 -2.91
C VAL A 345 11.12 -12.10 -3.48
N GLU A 346 12.05 -12.75 -2.77
CA GLU A 346 12.62 -14.05 -3.14
C GLU A 346 11.54 -15.11 -3.39
N ALA A 347 10.50 -15.16 -2.55
CA ALA A 347 9.39 -16.10 -2.73
C ALA A 347 8.60 -15.82 -4.01
N LEU A 348 8.32 -14.55 -4.33
CA LEU A 348 7.62 -14.17 -5.56
C LEU A 348 8.47 -14.44 -6.82
N VAL A 349 9.78 -14.18 -6.76
CA VAL A 349 10.72 -14.47 -7.84
C VAL A 349 10.85 -15.98 -8.06
N GLY A 350 11.01 -16.75 -6.98
CA GLY A 350 11.11 -18.21 -7.03
C GLY A 350 9.85 -18.88 -7.61
N ALA A 351 8.68 -18.30 -7.33
CA ALA A 351 7.40 -18.73 -7.90
C ALA A 351 7.17 -18.23 -9.35
N LYS A 352 8.12 -17.49 -9.94
CA LYS A 352 8.02 -16.89 -11.28
C LYS A 352 6.79 -15.99 -11.44
N ILE A 353 6.49 -15.20 -10.40
CA ILE A 353 5.37 -14.24 -10.41
C ILE A 353 5.85 -12.84 -10.79
N ILE A 354 7.09 -12.49 -10.43
CA ILE A 354 7.71 -11.19 -10.74
C ILE A 354 9.14 -11.32 -11.24
N LYS A 355 9.60 -10.28 -11.93
CA LYS A 355 11.02 -9.91 -12.09
C LYS A 355 11.32 -8.67 -11.25
N VAL A 356 12.50 -8.62 -10.63
CA VAL A 356 12.99 -7.40 -9.97
C VAL A 356 13.61 -6.50 -11.03
N VAL A 357 13.17 -5.25 -11.10
CA VAL A 357 13.67 -4.25 -12.06
C VAL A 357 14.72 -3.37 -11.39
N ALA A 358 14.42 -2.86 -10.20
CA ALA A 358 15.33 -2.05 -9.40
C ALA A 358 15.01 -2.13 -7.91
N THR A 359 15.98 -1.78 -7.07
CA THR A 359 15.77 -1.45 -5.65
C THR A 359 15.87 0.05 -5.45
N LEU A 360 15.05 0.56 -4.53
CA LEU A 360 15.03 1.95 -4.09
C LEU A 360 15.42 2.01 -2.63
N LYS A 361 16.33 2.93 -2.30
CA LYS A 361 16.78 3.15 -0.93
C LYS A 361 16.12 4.40 -0.35
N PRO A 362 15.51 4.32 0.84
CA PRO A 362 14.92 5.49 1.48
C PRO A 362 15.99 6.51 1.87
N ILE A 363 15.71 7.79 1.62
CA ILE A 363 16.49 8.94 2.10
C ILE A 363 15.85 9.45 3.39
N PHE A 364 14.55 9.74 3.35
CA PHE A 364 13.77 10.02 4.53
C PHE A 364 12.28 9.70 4.33
N THR A 365 11.61 9.40 5.43
CA THR A 365 10.20 9.03 5.49
C THR A 365 9.47 10.03 6.38
N TYR A 366 8.41 10.65 5.86
CA TYR A 366 7.49 11.48 6.63
C TYR A 366 6.22 10.68 6.96
N LYS A 367 5.80 10.80 8.21
CA LYS A 367 4.56 10.25 8.76
C LYS A 367 3.90 11.34 9.61
N ASN A 368 2.57 11.38 9.61
CA ASN A 368 1.83 12.29 10.48
C ASN A 368 2.09 11.99 11.97
#